data_AF-A0A261ESN1-F1
#
_entry.id   AF-A0A261ESN1-F1
#
_cell.length_a   1.000
_cell.length_b   1.000
_cell.length_c   1.000
_cell.angle_alpha   90.00
_cell.angle_beta   90.00
_cell.angle_gamma   90.00
#
_symmetry.space_group_name_H-M   'P 1'
#
loop_
_entity.id
_entity.type
_entity.pdbx_description
1 polymer ?
#
loop_
_entity_poly.entity_id
_entity_poly.type
_entity_poly.pdbx_seq_one_letter_code
_entity_poly.pdbx_strand_id
1 'polypeptide(L)'
;MANITTLTTAQAVSLEHIIQIMRSYGFDHEGQGIRSSNVHIENHESYIVFWLESEQSIANGTLNRNGKGLWWLREEAQQTIHVQ
;
A
#
# COMPACT_ATOMS: atom_id res chain seq x y z
N MET A 1 -12.94 5.72 5.42
CA MET A 1 -12.55 4.30 5.32
C MET A 1 -12.59 3.92 3.85
N ALA A 2 -11.44 3.57 3.26
CA ALA A 2 -11.35 3.13 1.88
C ALA A 2 -12.16 1.85 1.69
N ASN A 3 -13.11 1.85 0.75
CA ASN A 3 -13.89 0.66 0.43
C ASN A 3 -13.02 -0.28 -0.43
N ILE A 4 -12.31 -1.19 0.23
CA ILE A 4 -11.55 -2.29 -0.40
C ILE A 4 -12.47 -3.19 -1.28
N THR A 5 -13.79 -3.07 -1.11
CA THR A 5 -14.83 -3.82 -1.85
C THR A 5 -14.95 -3.47 -3.34
N THR A 6 -14.25 -2.45 -3.85
CA THR A 6 -14.35 -2.01 -5.26
C THR A 6 -13.18 -2.42 -6.15
N LEU A 7 -12.21 -3.18 -5.62
CA LEU A 7 -11.10 -3.70 -6.43
C LEU A 7 -11.57 -4.72 -7.46
N THR A 8 -11.01 -4.69 -8.67
CA THR A 8 -11.12 -5.86 -9.56
C THR A 8 -10.32 -7.02 -8.97
N THR A 9 -10.66 -8.26 -9.35
CA THR A 9 -9.89 -9.43 -8.93
C THR A 9 -8.40 -9.31 -9.30
N ALA A 10 -8.09 -8.76 -10.47
CA ALA A 10 -6.70 -8.57 -10.90
C ALA A 10 -5.96 -7.54 -10.02
N GLN A 11 -6.62 -6.44 -9.64
CA GLN A 11 -6.04 -5.47 -8.72
C GLN A 11 -5.81 -6.07 -7.34
N ALA A 12 -6.78 -6.80 -6.79
CA ALA A 12 -6.65 -7.44 -5.48
C ALA A 12 -5.50 -8.46 -5.45
N VAL A 13 -5.37 -9.30 -6.48
CA VAL A 13 -4.28 -10.30 -6.58
C VAL A 13 -2.92 -9.60 -6.69
N SER A 14 -2.78 -8.62 -7.60
CA SER A 14 -1.52 -7.89 -7.74
C SER A 14 -1.13 -7.15 -6.46
N LEU A 15 -2.09 -6.52 -5.80
CA LEU A 15 -1.84 -5.80 -4.55
C LEU A 15 -1.44 -6.76 -3.43
N GLU A 16 -2.12 -7.90 -3.28
CA GLU A 16 -1.75 -8.91 -2.27
C GLU A 16 -0.33 -9.43 -2.48
N HIS A 17 0.11 -9.66 -3.72
CA HIS A 17 1.50 -10.03 -4.01
C HIS A 17 2.50 -8.92 -3.64
N ILE A 18 2.17 -7.65 -3.91
CA ILE A 18 3.02 -6.53 -3.51
C ILE A 18 3.13 -6.48 -1.98
N ILE A 19 2.01 -6.62 -1.26
CA ILE A 19 1.99 -6.61 0.22
C ILE A 19 2.82 -7.76 0.78
N GLN A 20 2.72 -8.96 0.21
CA GLN A 20 3.55 -10.10 0.61
C GLN A 20 5.05 -9.81 0.47
N ILE A 21 5.47 -9.11 -0.59
CA ILE A 21 6.87 -8.65 -0.74
C ILE A 21 7.19 -7.59 0.33
N MET A 22 6.28 -6.65 0.59
CA MET A 22 6.50 -5.57 1.56
C MET A 22 6.61 -6.07 3.01
N ARG A 23 6.05 -7.25 3.35
CA ARG A 23 6.15 -7.82 4.70
C ARG A 23 7.59 -8.02 5.16
N SER A 24 8.52 -8.37 4.28
CA SER A 24 9.94 -8.48 4.65
C SER A 24 10.59 -7.15 5.00
N TYR A 25 9.92 -6.03 4.71
CA TYR A 25 10.34 -4.66 5.01
C TYR A 25 9.56 -4.05 6.18
N GLY A 26 8.77 -4.84 6.92
CA GLY A 26 8.07 -4.38 8.13
C GLY A 26 6.66 -3.83 7.91
N PHE A 27 6.13 -3.90 6.68
CA PHE A 27 4.72 -3.56 6.40
C PHE A 27 3.76 -4.70 6.75
N ASP A 28 2.48 -4.39 6.97
CA ASP A 28 1.42 -5.37 7.28
C ASP A 28 1.80 -6.34 8.42
N HIS A 29 2.24 -5.79 9.56
CA HIS A 29 2.65 -6.59 10.73
C HIS A 29 1.54 -7.52 11.23
N GLU A 30 0.29 -7.13 11.03
CA GLU A 30 -0.89 -7.92 11.41
C GLU A 30 -1.16 -9.11 10.45
N GLY A 31 -0.50 -9.16 9.29
CA GLY A 31 -0.68 -10.22 8.30
C GLY A 31 -2.06 -10.24 7.64
N GLN A 32 -2.78 -9.11 7.65
CA GLN A 32 -4.16 -9.01 7.15
C GLN A 32 -4.23 -8.68 5.66
N GLY A 33 -3.09 -8.41 5.01
CA GLY A 33 -3.01 -8.13 3.58
C GLY A 33 -3.78 -6.87 3.23
N ILE A 34 -4.58 -6.92 2.16
CA ILE A 34 -5.44 -5.80 1.75
C ILE A 34 -6.47 -5.35 2.80
N ARG A 35 -6.66 -6.10 3.90
CA ARG A 35 -7.57 -5.76 5.01
C ARG A 35 -6.84 -5.07 6.18
N SER A 36 -5.53 -4.95 6.11
CA SER A 36 -4.71 -4.27 7.12
C SER A 36 -5.16 -2.83 7.31
N SER A 37 -5.13 -2.34 8.55
CA SER A 37 -5.41 -0.94 8.86
C SER A 37 -4.46 0.04 8.18
N ASN A 38 -3.27 -0.42 7.83
CA ASN A 38 -2.19 0.39 7.26
C ASN A 38 -2.21 0.39 5.74
N VAL A 39 -3.14 -0.33 5.10
CA VAL A 39 -3.33 -0.34 3.65
C VAL A 39 -4.44 0.63 3.30
N HIS A 40 -4.09 1.64 2.52
CA HIS A 40 -5.02 2.65 2.04
C HIS A 40 -5.18 2.52 0.53
N ILE A 41 -6.42 2.65 0.07
CA ILE A 41 -6.77 2.46 -1.34
C ILE A 41 -7.75 3.57 -1.77
N GLU A 42 -7.34 4.34 -2.75
CA GLU A 42 -8.22 5.26 -3.47
C GLU A 42 -8.61 4.66 -4.81
N ASN A 43 -9.91 4.65 -5.09
CA ASN A 43 -10.45 4.08 -6.32
C ASN A 43 -10.79 5.20 -7.29
N HIS A 44 -10.31 5.07 -8.53
CA HIS A 44 -10.68 5.90 -9.66
C HIS A 44 -11.34 5.02 -10.74
N GLU A 45 -11.92 5.65 -11.77
CA GLU A 45 -12.68 4.92 -12.80
C GLU A 45 -11.88 3.84 -13.54
N SER A 46 -10.56 4.04 -13.70
CA SER A 46 -9.69 3.18 -14.51
C SER A 46 -8.47 2.62 -13.77
N TYR A 47 -8.22 3.06 -12.54
CA TYR A 47 -7.09 2.64 -11.73
C TYR A 47 -7.36 2.84 -10.24
N ILE A 48 -6.49 2.25 -9.41
CA ILE A 48 -6.39 2.57 -8.00
C ILE A 48 -5.07 3.25 -7.71
N VAL A 49 -5.06 4.07 -6.68
CA VAL A 49 -3.86 4.50 -5.96
C VAL A 49 -3.86 3.74 -4.63
N PHE A 50 -2.72 3.21 -4.21
CA PHE A 50 -2.59 2.61 -2.90
C PHE A 50 -1.36 3.16 -2.19
N TRP A 51 -1.41 3.18 -0.86
CA TRP A 51 -0.24 3.38 -0.02
C TRP A 51 -0.30 2.50 1.21
N LEU A 52 0.88 2.09 1.66
CA LEU A 52 1.12 1.35 2.87
C LEU A 52 2.11 2.13 3.73
N GLU A 53 1.84 2.14 5.02
CA GLU A 53 2.71 2.76 6.03
C GLU A 53 3.28 1.69 6.95
N SER A 54 4.56 1.87 7.28
CA SER A 54 5.27 1.17 8.36
C SER A 54 5.88 2.22 9.28
N GLU A 55 6.51 1.83 10.38
CA GLU A 55 7.13 2.77 11.31
C GLU A 55 8.25 3.63 10.70
N GLN A 56 8.86 3.19 9.59
CA GLN A 56 10.08 3.82 9.04
C GLN A 56 10.05 4.01 7.52
N SER A 57 8.97 3.62 6.85
CA SER A 57 8.91 3.58 5.40
C SER A 57 7.49 3.63 4.89
N ILE A 58 7.34 4.14 3.67
CA ILE A 58 6.06 4.22 2.95
C ILE A 58 6.21 3.56 1.58
N ALA A 59 5.33 2.62 1.27
CA ALA A 59 5.21 2.04 -0.06
C ALA A 59 3.96 2.61 -0.75
N ASN A 60 4.09 3.07 -2.00
CA ASN A 60 2.97 3.67 -2.73
C ASN A 60 2.95 3.12 -4.15
N GLY A 61 1.77 3.12 -4.79
CA GLY A 61 1.69 2.72 -6.18
C GLY A 61 0.34 2.95 -6.82
N THR A 62 0.28 2.61 -8.10
CA THR A 62 -0.94 2.63 -8.90
C THR A 62 -1.13 1.29 -9.57
N LEU A 63 -2.39 0.85 -9.72
CA LEU A 63 -2.74 -0.34 -10.51
C LEU A 63 -3.96 -0.06 -11.38
N ASN A 64 -3.85 -0.28 -12.69
CA ASN A 64 -4.99 -0.24 -13.60
C ASN A 64 -5.97 -1.42 -13.35
N ARG A 65 -7.12 -1.42 -14.02
CA ARG A 65 -8.15 -2.47 -13.86
C ARG A 65 -7.66 -3.91 -14.11
N ASN A 66 -6.56 -4.08 -14.86
CA ASN A 66 -5.95 -5.37 -15.16
C ASN A 66 -4.85 -5.76 -14.16
N GLY A 67 -4.70 -5.03 -13.05
CA GLY A 67 -3.69 -5.30 -12.04
C GLY A 67 -2.25 -4.96 -12.48
N LYS A 68 -2.07 -4.17 -13.54
CA LYS A 68 -0.74 -3.68 -13.98
C LYS A 68 -0.52 -2.27 -13.47
N GLY A 69 0.71 -1.97 -13.08
CA GLY A 69 1.10 -0.62 -12.73
C GLY A 69 2.49 -0.55 -12.13
N LEU A 70 2.73 0.48 -11.34
CA LEU A 70 4.04 0.78 -10.75
C LEU A 70 3.86 1.06 -9.27
N TRP A 71 4.84 0.65 -8.48
CA TRP A 71 4.94 0.96 -7.07
C TRP A 71 6.38 1.29 -6.72
N TRP A 72 6.58 2.04 -5.65
CA TRP A 72 7.90 2.41 -5.14
C TRP A 72 7.88 2.44 -3.62
N LEU A 73 9.05 2.23 -3.05
CA LEU A 73 9.34 2.30 -1.62
C LEU A 73 10.17 3.55 -1.35
N ARG A 74 9.85 4.28 -0.29
CA ARG A 74 10.70 5.34 0.26
C ARG A 74 10.85 5.15 1.76
N GLU A 75 12.04 5.45 2.26
CA GLU A 75 12.25 5.64 3.69
C GLU A 75 11.48 6.89 4.13
N GLU A 76 10.81 6.80 5.27
CA GLU A 76 10.25 7.97 5.92
C GLU A 76 11.40 8.65 6.66
N ALA A 77 11.73 9.87 6.25
CA ALA A 77 12.77 10.63 6.92
C ALA A 77 12.35 10.82 8.37
N GLN A 78 13.09 10.21 9.32
CA GLN A 78 12.94 10.56 10.72
C GLN A 78 13.17 12.06 10.85
N GLN A 79 12.11 12.83 11.10
CA GLN A 79 12.29 14.21 11.47
C GLN A 79 13.03 14.21 12.80
N THR A 80 14.30 14.58 12.78
CA THR A 80 15.01 14.98 13.98
C THR A 80 14.35 16.27 14.47
N ILE A 81 13.31 16.14 15.29
CA ILE A 81 12.72 17.29 15.98
C ILE A 81 13.74 17.69 17.04
N HIS A 82 14.58 18.67 16.71
CA HIS A 82 15.33 19.39 17.73
C HIS A 82 14.31 20.23 18.51
N VAL A 83 13.90 19.73 19.68
CA VAL A 83 13.24 20.57 20.69
C VAL A 83 14.32 21.50 21.24
N GLN A 84 14.25 22.78 20.93
CA GLN A 84 15.02 23.85 21.58
C GLN A 84 14.23 24.40 22.77
#